data_AF-A0A6V7L4G8-F1
#
_entry.id   AF-A0A6V7L4G8-F1
#
_cell.length_a   1.000
_cell.length_b   1.000
_cell.length_c   1.000
_cell.angle_alpha   90.00
_cell.angle_beta   90.00
_cell.angle_gamma   90.00
#
_symmetry.space_group_name_H-M   'P 1'
#
loop_
_entity.id
_entity.type
_entity.pdbx_description
1 polymer ?
#
loop_
_entity_poly.entity_id
_entity_poly.type
_entity_poly.pdbx_seq_one_letter_code
_entity_poly.pdbx_strand_id
1 'polypeptide(L)'
;MANKYWAPHTTASHLAFDPRIVDDIYIHEICASKFSIRRIMMLEFSQYLENFLWPNYTAETATRAHTMSIVVMVNEKFRERVQVWEAFERNPDNFSGFFLKVTEACLEDSIQDYDLKEQTALIVFLNHCFNSMEVILVREEVKRLVSLSMWLSLQKGRRELEFKKHPKWGKHWKLILKRDKPEMKEKLEWERRFLHKLMIKFISVLETVQEEGPLNHDKVRYCERFLELVIDLEALLPTRRFFNTVMDDCHLVVRCQLSNLLKRPEGSLFGQ
;
A
#
# COMPACT_ATOMS: atom_id res chain seq x y z
N MET A 1 -2.53 18.57 -22.00
CA MET A 1 -2.21 17.18 -22.40
C MET A 1 -3.46 16.34 -22.58
N ALA A 2 -4.40 16.34 -21.63
CA ALA A 2 -5.63 15.54 -21.70
C ALA A 2 -6.35 15.54 -23.06
N ASN A 3 -6.66 16.70 -23.63
CA ASN A 3 -7.36 16.79 -24.94
C ASN A 3 -6.63 16.12 -26.10
N LYS A 4 -5.30 15.97 -26.02
CA LYS A 4 -4.49 15.32 -27.06
C LYS A 4 -4.45 13.79 -26.93
N TYR A 5 -4.74 13.23 -25.76
CA TYR A 5 -4.39 11.84 -25.46
C TYR A 5 -5.49 11.01 -24.79
N TRP A 6 -6.34 11.58 -23.94
CA TRP A 6 -7.29 10.77 -23.14
C TRP A 6 -8.60 11.44 -22.73
N ALA A 7 -8.75 12.76 -22.96
CA ALA A 7 -9.98 13.44 -22.55
C ALA A 7 -11.20 12.89 -23.31
N PRO A 8 -12.33 12.62 -22.62
CA PRO A 8 -13.47 11.91 -23.20
C PRO A 8 -14.16 12.68 -24.34
N HIS A 9 -14.01 14.00 -24.38
CA HIS A 9 -14.64 14.85 -25.40
C HIS A 9 -13.80 14.99 -26.69
N THR A 10 -12.61 14.37 -26.75
CA THR A 10 -11.70 14.45 -27.91
C THR A 10 -11.27 13.10 -28.47
N THR A 11 -11.99 12.02 -28.15
CA THR A 11 -11.64 10.63 -28.47
C THR A 11 -11.31 10.39 -29.95
N ALA A 12 -11.97 11.09 -30.87
CA ALA A 12 -11.75 10.94 -32.31
C ALA A 12 -10.36 11.41 -32.80
N SER A 13 -9.61 12.15 -31.98
CA SER A 13 -8.34 12.77 -32.36
C SER A 13 -7.21 12.50 -31.35
N HIS A 14 -7.33 11.45 -30.53
CA HIS A 14 -6.28 11.09 -29.58
C HIS A 14 -5.04 10.59 -30.32
N LEU A 15 -3.87 11.05 -29.86
CA LEU A 15 -2.58 10.49 -30.26
C LEU A 15 -2.40 9.11 -29.60
N ALA A 16 -1.52 8.29 -30.18
CA ALA A 16 -1.15 7.01 -29.61
C ALA A 16 -0.54 7.18 -28.20
N PHE A 17 -0.67 6.14 -27.38
CA PHE A 17 -0.06 6.10 -26.05
C PHE A 17 1.46 6.32 -26.12
N ASP A 18 1.96 7.18 -25.24
CA ASP A 18 3.38 7.46 -25.08
C ASP A 18 3.71 7.41 -23.58
N PRO A 19 4.51 6.43 -23.13
CA PRO A 19 4.82 6.26 -21.70
C PRO A 19 5.53 7.48 -21.10
N ARG A 20 6.27 8.25 -21.90
CA ARG A 20 6.96 9.46 -21.43
C ARG A 20 6.00 10.52 -20.90
N ILE A 21 4.78 10.55 -21.42
CA ILE A 21 3.74 11.47 -20.94
C ILE A 21 3.36 11.14 -19.49
N VAL A 22 3.37 9.86 -19.11
CA VAL A 22 3.13 9.45 -17.73
C VAL A 22 4.27 9.88 -16.82
N ASP A 23 5.52 9.66 -17.25
CA ASP A 23 6.71 10.10 -16.51
C ASP A 23 6.74 11.63 -16.32
N ASP A 24 6.46 12.40 -17.39
CA ASP A 24 6.42 13.86 -17.35
C ASP A 24 5.32 14.39 -16.41
N ILE A 25 4.11 13.84 -16.47
CA ILE A 25 3.01 14.22 -15.57
C ILE A 25 3.37 13.90 -14.13
N TYR A 26 3.93 12.71 -13.89
CA TYR A 26 4.34 12.32 -12.55
C TYR A 26 5.38 13.27 -11.97
N ILE A 27 6.45 13.55 -12.72
CA ILE A 27 7.53 14.42 -12.25
C ILE A 27 7.06 15.86 -12.09
N HIS A 28 6.40 16.43 -13.10
CA HIS A 28 6.13 17.87 -13.16
C HIS A 28 4.80 18.29 -12.53
N GLU A 29 3.77 17.45 -12.55
CA GLU A 29 2.47 17.79 -11.98
C GLU A 29 2.26 17.19 -10.60
N ILE A 30 2.77 15.99 -10.31
CA ILE A 30 2.59 15.31 -9.02
C ILE A 30 3.77 15.60 -8.07
N CYS A 31 4.99 15.23 -8.44
CA CYS A 31 6.17 15.36 -7.56
C CYS A 31 6.58 16.82 -7.35
N ALA A 32 6.75 17.60 -8.43
CA ALA A 32 7.16 19.01 -8.31
C ALA A 32 6.13 19.87 -7.57
N SER A 33 4.84 19.52 -7.63
CA SER A 33 3.78 20.18 -6.85
C SER A 33 3.67 19.69 -5.41
N LYS A 34 4.52 18.73 -5.00
CA LYS A 34 4.50 18.06 -3.70
C LYS A 34 3.14 17.40 -3.40
N PHE A 35 2.59 16.69 -4.39
CA PHE A 35 1.30 16.01 -4.31
C PHE A 35 0.14 16.99 -4.03
N SER A 36 0.11 18.10 -4.77
CA SER A 36 -0.95 19.10 -4.65
C SER A 36 -2.31 18.49 -4.99
N ILE A 37 -3.24 18.52 -4.03
CA ILE A 37 -4.61 18.02 -4.19
C ILE A 37 -5.27 18.62 -5.44
N ARG A 38 -5.13 19.93 -5.65
CA ARG A 38 -5.71 20.61 -6.82
C ARG A 38 -5.18 20.06 -8.15
N ARG A 39 -3.89 19.71 -8.24
CA ARG A 39 -3.28 19.14 -9.46
C ARG A 39 -3.81 17.72 -9.69
N ILE A 40 -3.85 16.92 -8.62
CA ILE A 40 -4.36 15.55 -8.64
C ILE A 40 -5.84 15.50 -9.03
N MET A 41 -6.69 16.38 -8.46
CA MET A 41 -8.10 16.54 -8.81
C MET A 41 -8.30 16.80 -10.31
N MET A 42 -7.48 17.67 -10.93
CA MET A 42 -7.60 17.96 -12.35
C MET A 42 -7.26 16.75 -13.23
N LEU A 43 -6.29 15.93 -12.80
CA LEU A 43 -5.95 14.69 -13.50
C LEU A 43 -7.10 13.68 -13.38
N GLU A 44 -7.64 13.48 -12.18
CA GLU A 44 -8.78 12.59 -11.93
C GLU A 44 -10.01 13.02 -12.74
N PHE A 45 -10.38 14.30 -12.68
CA PHE A 45 -11.53 14.85 -13.41
C PHE A 45 -11.41 14.67 -14.93
N SER A 46 -10.18 14.64 -15.44
CA SER A 46 -9.91 14.40 -16.86
C SER A 46 -9.98 12.92 -17.27
N GLN A 47 -10.32 12.01 -16.35
CA GLN A 47 -10.34 10.55 -16.53
C GLN A 47 -8.96 9.97 -16.86
N TYR A 48 -7.92 10.47 -16.18
CA TYR A 48 -6.54 10.04 -16.42
C TYR A 48 -6.32 8.55 -16.11
N LEU A 49 -6.99 8.01 -15.09
CA LEU A 49 -6.88 6.59 -14.74
C LEU A 49 -7.49 5.69 -15.82
N GLU A 50 -8.75 5.95 -16.16
CA GLU A 50 -9.58 5.07 -16.99
C GLU A 50 -9.21 5.14 -18.46
N ASN A 51 -8.78 6.31 -18.94
CA ASN A 51 -8.56 6.52 -20.37
C ASN A 51 -7.08 6.54 -20.76
N PHE A 52 -6.15 6.66 -19.80
CA PHE A 52 -4.71 6.73 -20.12
C PHE A 52 -3.84 5.78 -19.32
N LEU A 53 -3.98 5.73 -17.99
CA LEU A 53 -3.09 4.93 -17.15
C LEU A 53 -3.40 3.44 -17.25
N TRP A 54 -4.60 3.02 -16.85
CA TRP A 54 -4.92 1.61 -16.68
C TRP A 54 -4.96 0.81 -18.00
N PRO A 55 -5.60 1.31 -19.08
CA PRO A 55 -5.62 0.58 -20.35
C PRO A 55 -4.25 0.33 -20.96
N ASN A 56 -3.25 1.15 -20.60
CA ASN A 56 -1.89 1.08 -21.13
C ASN A 56 -0.88 0.55 -20.09
N TYR A 57 -1.35 0.05 -18.95
CA TYR A 57 -0.47 -0.48 -17.91
C TYR A 57 -0.11 -1.93 -18.19
N THR A 58 1.19 -2.21 -18.24
CA THR A 58 1.75 -3.56 -18.34
C THR A 58 2.70 -3.79 -17.17
N ALA A 59 2.42 -4.77 -16.32
CA ALA A 59 3.15 -4.94 -15.07
C ALA A 59 4.66 -5.17 -15.30
N GLU A 60 5.06 -5.82 -16.39
CA GLU A 60 6.45 -6.14 -16.68
C GLU A 60 7.27 -4.90 -17.06
N THR A 61 6.65 -3.92 -17.73
CA THR A 61 7.37 -2.77 -18.32
C THR A 61 7.02 -1.43 -17.66
N ALA A 62 5.99 -1.38 -16.82
CA ALA A 62 5.56 -0.15 -16.17
C ALA A 62 6.65 0.51 -15.32
N THR A 63 6.82 1.82 -15.48
CA THR A 63 7.75 2.62 -14.67
C THR A 63 7.18 2.89 -13.27
N ARG A 64 8.04 3.34 -12.34
CA ARG A 64 7.60 3.81 -11.02
C ARG A 64 6.55 4.91 -11.14
N ALA A 65 6.74 5.85 -12.07
CA ALA A 65 5.81 6.94 -12.32
C ALA A 65 4.42 6.43 -12.73
N HIS A 66 4.36 5.39 -13.57
CA HIS A 66 3.08 4.79 -13.97
C HIS A 66 2.37 4.13 -12.79
N THR A 67 3.08 3.30 -12.02
CA THR A 67 2.53 2.66 -10.81
C THR A 67 2.05 3.70 -9.80
N MET A 68 2.89 4.69 -9.48
CA MET A 68 2.55 5.73 -8.51
C MET A 68 1.43 6.65 -8.99
N SER A 69 1.36 6.95 -10.28
CA SER A 69 0.25 7.73 -10.83
C SER A 69 -1.08 7.00 -10.65
N ILE A 70 -1.14 5.69 -10.86
CA ILE A 70 -2.34 4.88 -10.59
C ILE A 70 -2.71 4.93 -9.11
N VAL A 71 -1.74 4.71 -8.21
CA VAL A 71 -1.93 4.81 -6.75
C VAL A 71 -2.54 6.15 -6.36
N VAL A 72 -2.00 7.25 -6.89
CA VAL A 72 -2.49 8.61 -6.60
C VAL A 72 -3.91 8.83 -7.13
N MET A 73 -4.22 8.37 -8.34
CA MET A 73 -5.58 8.48 -8.88
C MET A 73 -6.60 7.65 -8.08
N VAL A 74 -6.23 6.45 -7.64
CA VAL A 74 -7.10 5.61 -6.81
C VAL A 74 -7.40 6.29 -5.47
N ASN A 75 -6.37 6.79 -4.78
CA ASN A 75 -6.54 7.50 -3.52
C ASN A 75 -7.44 8.74 -3.68
N GLU A 76 -7.28 9.47 -4.79
CA GLU A 76 -8.10 10.63 -5.09
C GLU A 76 -9.57 10.25 -5.32
N LYS A 77 -9.84 9.16 -6.04
CA LYS A 77 -11.20 8.66 -6.24
C LYS A 77 -11.88 8.27 -4.93
N PHE A 78 -11.14 7.65 -4.00
CA PHE A 78 -11.64 7.39 -2.65
C PHE A 78 -11.93 8.70 -1.88
N ARG A 79 -11.06 9.71 -2.02
CA ARG A 79 -11.25 11.03 -1.40
C ARG A 79 -12.52 11.72 -1.89
N GLU A 80 -12.80 11.62 -3.19
CA GLU A 80 -14.01 12.17 -3.84
C GLU A 80 -15.24 11.24 -3.72
N ARG A 81 -15.08 10.05 -3.14
CA ARG A 81 -16.14 9.04 -2.93
C ARG A 81 -16.82 8.60 -4.22
N VAL A 82 -16.04 8.44 -5.29
CA VAL A 82 -16.50 7.95 -6.59
C VAL A 82 -16.13 6.47 -6.81
N GLN A 83 -16.63 5.86 -7.88
CA GLN A 83 -16.32 4.47 -8.23
C GLN A 83 -14.83 4.31 -8.57
N VAL A 84 -14.20 3.31 -7.94
CA VAL A 84 -12.75 3.06 -8.05
C VAL A 84 -12.45 1.81 -8.87
N TRP A 85 -13.03 0.68 -8.46
CA TRP A 85 -12.56 -0.65 -8.87
C TRP A 85 -13.04 -1.07 -10.25
N GLU A 86 -14.10 -0.45 -10.77
CA GLU A 86 -14.72 -0.80 -12.05
C GLU A 86 -13.73 -0.75 -13.23
N ALA A 87 -12.81 0.23 -13.24
CA ALA A 87 -11.77 0.32 -14.27
C ALA A 87 -10.86 -0.92 -14.30
N PHE A 88 -10.51 -1.43 -13.12
CA PHE A 88 -9.67 -2.62 -12.96
C PHE A 88 -10.43 -3.90 -13.25
N GLU A 89 -11.70 -4.00 -12.87
CA GLU A 89 -12.55 -5.17 -13.17
C GLU A 89 -12.80 -5.36 -14.67
N ARG A 90 -12.86 -4.27 -15.44
CA ARG A 90 -13.00 -4.31 -16.91
C ARG A 90 -11.75 -4.85 -17.62
N ASN A 91 -10.57 -4.66 -17.05
CA ASN A 91 -9.30 -5.17 -17.59
C ASN A 91 -8.41 -5.67 -16.43
N PRO A 92 -8.67 -6.87 -15.91
CA PRO A 92 -8.08 -7.33 -14.64
C PRO A 92 -6.68 -7.93 -14.77
N ASP A 93 -6.22 -8.25 -15.98
CA ASP A 93 -5.06 -9.10 -16.24
C ASP A 93 -3.77 -8.58 -15.56
N ASN A 94 -3.58 -7.26 -15.53
CA ASN A 94 -2.40 -6.64 -14.95
C ASN A 94 -2.52 -6.34 -13.45
N PHE A 95 -3.69 -6.54 -12.82
CA PHE A 95 -3.92 -6.10 -11.45
C PHE A 95 -3.00 -6.80 -10.45
N SER A 96 -2.79 -8.11 -10.61
CA SER A 96 -1.90 -8.85 -9.72
C SER A 96 -0.45 -8.38 -9.80
N GLY A 97 0.04 -8.07 -11.01
CA GLY A 97 1.39 -7.53 -11.21
C GLY A 97 1.52 -6.08 -10.73
N PHE A 98 0.48 -5.26 -10.91
CA PHE A 98 0.39 -3.92 -10.33
C PHE A 98 0.45 -3.95 -8.80
N PHE A 99 -0.38 -4.78 -8.18
CA PHE A 99 -0.42 -4.92 -6.72
C PHE A 99 0.94 -5.38 -6.16
N LEU A 100 1.61 -6.32 -6.83
CA LEU A 100 2.96 -6.73 -6.46
C LEU A 100 3.93 -5.54 -6.47
N LYS A 101 3.99 -4.76 -7.57
CA LYS A 101 4.84 -3.56 -7.67
C LYS A 101 4.54 -2.53 -6.58
N VAL A 102 3.26 -2.33 -6.23
CA VAL A 102 2.86 -1.46 -5.12
C VAL A 102 3.43 -1.96 -3.79
N THR A 103 3.26 -3.25 -3.49
CA THR A 103 3.77 -3.85 -2.25
C THR A 103 5.30 -3.84 -2.19
N GLU A 104 6.00 -4.01 -3.31
CA GLU A 104 7.46 -3.84 -3.40
C GLU A 104 7.86 -2.40 -3.09
N ALA A 105 7.21 -1.42 -3.72
CA ALA A 105 7.46 0.00 -3.51
C ALA A 105 7.23 0.45 -2.04
N CYS A 106 6.30 -0.19 -1.33
CA CYS A 106 6.07 0.06 0.10
C CYS A 106 7.27 -0.30 0.97
N LEU A 107 8.12 -1.24 0.54
CA LEU A 107 9.28 -1.72 1.29
C LEU A 107 10.62 -1.17 0.79
N GLU A 108 10.63 -0.43 -0.32
CA GLU A 108 11.85 0.21 -0.81
C GLU A 108 12.33 1.29 0.16
N ASP A 109 13.63 1.31 0.43
CA ASP A 109 14.32 2.44 1.03
C ASP A 109 14.47 3.50 -0.06
N SER A 110 14.08 4.74 0.19
CA SER A 110 14.16 5.76 -0.86
C SER A 110 14.92 6.99 -0.42
N ILE A 111 15.60 7.53 -1.44
CA ILE A 111 16.72 8.48 -1.36
C ILE A 111 16.24 9.87 -1.83
N GLN A 112 14.95 10.01 -2.19
CA GLN A 112 14.39 11.22 -2.80
C GLN A 112 13.70 12.15 -1.78
N ASP A 113 13.73 13.46 -2.03
CA ASP A 113 13.18 14.49 -1.12
C ASP A 113 11.66 14.38 -0.87
N TYR A 114 10.92 13.76 -1.79
CA TYR A 114 9.47 13.54 -1.72
C TYR A 114 9.08 12.11 -1.35
N ASP A 115 10.05 11.30 -0.93
CA ASP A 115 9.84 9.86 -0.69
C ASP A 115 8.70 9.57 0.29
N LEU A 116 8.65 10.25 1.43
CA LEU A 116 7.62 9.97 2.44
C LEU A 116 6.20 10.28 1.96
N LYS A 117 6.03 11.17 0.98
CA LYS A 117 4.71 11.42 0.36
C LYS A 117 4.30 10.26 -0.54
N GLU A 118 5.23 9.71 -1.34
CA GLU A 118 5.00 8.49 -2.11
C GLU A 118 4.65 7.33 -1.17
N GLN A 119 5.47 7.12 -0.13
CA GLN A 119 5.26 6.06 0.85
C GLN A 119 3.91 6.22 1.57
N THR A 120 3.52 7.45 1.92
CA THR A 120 2.20 7.70 2.51
C THR A 120 1.07 7.36 1.53
N ALA A 121 1.20 7.75 0.25
CA ALA A 121 0.20 7.42 -0.77
C ALA A 121 0.06 5.90 -0.97
N LEU A 122 1.17 5.16 -0.91
CA LEU A 122 1.18 3.70 -0.95
C LEU A 122 0.45 3.08 0.25
N ILE A 123 0.72 3.59 1.47
CA ILE A 123 0.01 3.13 2.69
C ILE A 123 -1.50 3.39 2.59
N VAL A 124 -1.90 4.57 2.13
CA VAL A 124 -3.32 4.92 1.93
C VAL A 124 -3.98 3.99 0.90
N PHE A 125 -3.30 3.72 -0.21
CA PHE A 125 -3.79 2.78 -1.23
C PHE A 125 -3.95 1.37 -0.66
N LEU A 126 -2.95 0.87 0.08
CA LEU A 126 -3.07 -0.45 0.73
C LEU A 126 -4.24 -0.49 1.70
N ASN A 127 -4.47 0.57 2.46
CA ASN A 127 -5.61 0.65 3.36
C ASN A 127 -6.93 0.56 2.60
N HIS A 128 -7.04 1.28 1.48
CA HIS A 128 -8.19 1.14 0.58
C HIS A 128 -8.38 -0.28 0.05
N CYS A 129 -7.31 -0.99 -0.31
CA CYS A 129 -7.41 -2.39 -0.72
C CYS A 129 -7.92 -3.31 0.40
N PHE A 130 -7.45 -3.15 1.64
CA PHE A 130 -7.94 -3.93 2.77
C PHE A 130 -9.39 -3.59 3.15
N ASN A 131 -9.80 -2.33 2.97
CA ASN A 131 -11.17 -1.87 3.18
C ASN A 131 -12.12 -2.18 2.01
N SER A 132 -11.61 -2.72 0.89
CA SER A 132 -12.40 -3.14 -0.27
C SER A 132 -12.35 -4.64 -0.50
N MET A 133 -12.26 -5.42 0.58
CA MET A 133 -12.24 -6.87 0.49
C MET A 133 -13.50 -7.44 -0.16
N GLU A 134 -14.63 -6.74 -0.22
CA GLU A 134 -15.84 -7.15 -0.95
C GLU A 134 -15.60 -7.35 -2.45
N VAL A 135 -14.68 -6.59 -3.04
CA VAL A 135 -14.30 -6.66 -4.45
C VAL A 135 -13.43 -7.89 -4.68
N ILE A 136 -13.89 -8.84 -5.49
CA ILE A 136 -13.22 -10.14 -5.69
C ILE A 136 -11.78 -9.93 -6.18
N LEU A 137 -11.58 -9.06 -7.17
CA LEU A 137 -10.27 -8.73 -7.73
C LEU A 137 -9.26 -8.31 -6.65
N VAL A 138 -9.67 -7.40 -5.76
CA VAL A 138 -8.84 -6.89 -4.65
C VAL A 138 -8.64 -7.97 -3.58
N ARG A 139 -9.72 -8.68 -3.21
CA ARG A 139 -9.73 -9.72 -2.18
C ARG A 139 -8.70 -10.80 -2.46
N GLU A 140 -8.58 -11.25 -3.71
CA GLU A 140 -7.65 -12.30 -4.11
C GLU A 140 -6.19 -11.92 -3.87
N GLU A 141 -5.87 -10.63 -3.90
CA GLU A 141 -4.55 -10.09 -3.62
C GLU A 141 -4.33 -9.92 -2.11
N VAL A 142 -5.17 -9.13 -1.44
CA VAL A 142 -4.96 -8.77 -0.03
C VAL A 142 -5.11 -9.96 0.94
N LYS A 143 -5.97 -10.94 0.64
CA LYS A 143 -6.16 -12.10 1.52
C LYS A 143 -4.88 -12.92 1.71
N ARG A 144 -3.96 -12.88 0.74
CA ARG A 144 -2.69 -13.61 0.80
C ARG A 144 -1.81 -13.05 1.92
N LEU A 145 -1.86 -11.73 2.13
CA LEU A 145 -1.07 -10.98 3.10
C LEU A 145 -1.52 -11.17 4.56
N VAL A 146 -2.80 -11.51 4.79
CA VAL A 146 -3.41 -11.66 6.13
C VAL A 146 -3.85 -13.10 6.45
N SER A 147 -3.40 -14.07 5.66
CA SER A 147 -3.71 -15.48 5.87
C SER A 147 -2.86 -16.09 6.99
N LEU A 148 -3.25 -17.28 7.49
CA LEU A 148 -2.47 -18.05 8.48
C LEU A 148 -0.98 -18.15 8.09
N SER A 149 -0.68 -18.19 6.79
CA SER A 149 0.68 -18.30 6.26
C SER A 149 1.61 -17.13 6.65
N MET A 150 1.04 -15.98 7.04
CA MET A 150 1.82 -14.83 7.51
C MET A 150 2.61 -15.12 8.80
N TRP A 151 2.19 -16.12 9.59
CA TRP A 151 2.94 -16.55 10.79
C TRP A 151 4.35 -17.10 10.48
N LEU A 152 4.75 -17.12 9.21
CA LEU A 152 6.14 -17.32 8.82
C LEU A 152 7.05 -16.24 9.41
N SER A 153 6.53 -15.01 9.56
CA SER A 153 7.26 -13.87 10.11
C SER A 153 7.49 -13.98 11.61
N LEU A 154 6.62 -14.69 12.34
CA LEU A 154 6.74 -14.86 13.79
C LEU A 154 8.05 -15.54 14.19
N GLN A 155 8.56 -15.15 15.35
CA GLN A 155 9.61 -15.90 16.03
C GLN A 155 9.17 -17.36 16.23
N LYS A 156 10.13 -18.30 16.09
CA LYS A 156 9.85 -19.74 16.18
C LYS A 156 9.14 -20.11 17.48
N GLY A 157 9.62 -19.59 18.62
CA GLY A 157 9.03 -19.84 19.94
C GLY A 157 7.60 -19.31 20.05
N ARG A 158 7.33 -18.08 19.57
CA ARG A 158 5.98 -17.51 19.57
C ARG A 158 5.03 -18.32 18.71
N ARG A 159 5.43 -18.68 17.49
CA ARG A 159 4.63 -19.52 16.58
C ARG A 159 4.28 -20.88 17.20
N GLU A 160 5.25 -21.54 17.83
CA GLU A 160 5.02 -22.83 18.49
C GLU A 160 4.06 -22.72 19.68
N LEU A 161 4.13 -21.62 20.45
CA LEU A 161 3.19 -21.33 21.52
C LEU A 161 1.76 -21.19 20.98
N GLU A 162 1.56 -20.46 19.90
CA GLU A 162 0.24 -20.30 19.28
C GLU A 162 -0.31 -21.61 18.73
N PHE A 163 0.54 -22.46 18.13
CA PHE A 163 0.11 -23.79 17.69
C PHE A 163 -0.21 -24.74 18.84
N LYS A 164 0.43 -24.59 20.02
CA LYS A 164 0.04 -25.34 21.22
C LYS A 164 -1.33 -24.90 21.74
N LYS A 165 -1.61 -23.58 21.75
CA LYS A 165 -2.93 -23.04 22.12
C LYS A 165 -4.03 -23.47 21.14
N HIS A 166 -3.71 -23.50 19.84
CA HIS A 166 -4.65 -23.86 18.78
C HIS A 166 -4.09 -24.95 17.83
N PRO A 167 -4.09 -26.23 18.25
CA PRO A 167 -3.46 -27.32 17.48
C PRO A 167 -4.01 -27.50 16.05
N LYS A 168 -5.27 -27.13 15.81
CA LYS A 168 -5.86 -27.14 14.47
C LYS A 168 -5.06 -26.26 13.50
N TRP A 169 -4.62 -25.08 13.91
CA TRP A 169 -3.84 -24.19 13.05
C TRP A 169 -2.46 -24.75 12.72
N GLY A 170 -1.81 -25.44 13.66
CA GLY A 170 -0.56 -26.15 13.38
C GLY A 170 -0.71 -27.22 12.30
N LYS A 171 -1.86 -27.92 12.24
CA LYS A 171 -2.16 -28.87 11.15
C LYS A 171 -2.35 -28.16 9.81
N HIS A 172 -3.15 -27.09 9.77
CA HIS A 172 -3.39 -26.31 8.54
C HIS A 172 -2.11 -25.66 8.02
N TRP A 173 -1.28 -25.11 8.91
CA TRP A 173 0.02 -24.54 8.59
C TRP A 173 0.91 -25.54 7.85
N LYS A 174 1.02 -26.78 8.36
CA LYS A 174 1.79 -27.85 7.69
C LYS A 174 1.24 -28.17 6.29
N LEU A 175 -0.07 -28.16 6.11
CA LEU A 175 -0.71 -28.38 4.80
C LEU A 175 -0.42 -27.24 3.83
N ILE A 176 -0.46 -25.99 4.30
CA ILE A 176 -0.08 -24.81 3.51
C ILE A 176 1.34 -24.97 2.99
N LEU A 177 2.30 -25.20 3.90
CA LEU A 177 3.72 -25.35 3.52
C LEU A 177 3.97 -26.53 2.59
N LYS A 178 3.21 -27.63 2.74
CA LYS A 178 3.33 -28.80 1.85
C LYS A 178 2.81 -28.52 0.43
N ARG A 179 1.85 -27.60 0.28
CA ARG A 179 1.28 -27.20 -1.02
C ARG A 179 2.17 -26.22 -1.77
N ASP A 180 3.10 -25.58 -1.09
CA ASP A 180 4.00 -24.61 -1.71
C ASP A 180 4.89 -25.31 -2.73
N LYS A 181 4.79 -24.86 -3.97
CA LYS A 181 5.66 -25.33 -5.04
C LYS A 181 7.07 -24.74 -4.84
N PRO A 182 8.15 -25.52 -5.04
CA PRO A 182 9.51 -25.03 -4.86
C PRO A 182 9.82 -23.75 -5.65
N GLU A 183 9.28 -23.64 -6.87
CA GLU A 183 9.52 -22.50 -7.77
C GLU A 183 8.87 -21.21 -7.27
N MET A 184 7.84 -21.31 -6.43
CA MET A 184 7.09 -20.17 -5.88
C MET A 184 7.55 -19.80 -4.46
N LYS A 185 8.52 -20.53 -3.91
CA LYS A 185 8.88 -20.42 -2.50
C LYS A 185 9.29 -19.00 -2.12
N GLU A 186 10.19 -18.39 -2.88
CA GLU A 186 10.69 -17.04 -2.60
C GLU A 186 9.56 -15.99 -2.61
N LYS A 187 8.73 -16.01 -3.66
CA LYS A 187 7.55 -15.13 -3.75
C LYS A 187 6.60 -15.30 -2.57
N LEU A 188 6.26 -16.55 -2.22
CA LEU A 188 5.36 -16.83 -1.11
C LEU A 188 5.96 -16.43 0.24
N GLU A 189 7.26 -16.66 0.46
CA GLU A 189 7.93 -16.22 1.69
C GLU A 189 7.97 -14.69 1.79
N TRP A 190 8.16 -14.00 0.66
CA TRP A 190 8.10 -12.55 0.60
C TRP A 190 6.71 -12.02 0.96
N GLU A 191 5.66 -12.51 0.31
CA GLU A 191 4.26 -12.11 0.56
C GLU A 191 3.86 -12.34 2.03
N ARG A 192 4.24 -13.49 2.60
CA ARG A 192 3.95 -13.84 4.00
C ARG A 192 4.63 -12.95 5.02
N ARG A 193 5.75 -12.33 4.64
CA ARG A 193 6.53 -11.44 5.51
C ARG A 193 6.25 -9.97 5.24
N PHE A 194 5.47 -9.64 4.21
CA PHE A 194 5.24 -8.27 3.75
C PHE A 194 4.77 -7.35 4.88
N LEU A 195 3.63 -7.64 5.52
CA LEU A 195 3.08 -6.78 6.60
C LEU A 195 4.01 -6.68 7.81
N HIS A 196 4.74 -7.75 8.14
CA HIS A 196 5.76 -7.70 9.19
C HIS A 196 6.89 -6.75 8.80
N LYS A 197 7.47 -6.89 7.61
CA LYS A 197 8.52 -5.98 7.11
C LYS A 197 8.03 -4.53 7.05
N LEU A 198 6.77 -4.32 6.67
CA LEU A 198 6.16 -3.00 6.63
C LEU A 198 6.04 -2.38 8.03
N MET A 199 5.65 -3.16 9.05
CA MET A 199 5.67 -2.70 10.45
C MET A 199 7.09 -2.36 10.92
N ILE A 200 8.10 -3.15 10.56
CA ILE A 200 9.50 -2.83 10.90
C ILE A 200 9.96 -1.53 10.23
N LYS A 201 9.62 -1.30 8.95
CA LYS A 201 9.89 -0.03 8.25
C LYS A 201 9.18 1.15 8.92
N PHE A 202 7.93 0.98 9.32
CA PHE A 202 7.23 2.02 10.07
C PHE A 202 7.94 2.36 11.39
N ILE A 203 8.32 1.33 12.16
CA ILE A 203 9.04 1.51 13.44
C ILE A 203 10.36 2.25 13.20
N SER A 204 11.12 1.91 12.15
CA SER A 204 12.37 2.61 11.86
C SER A 204 12.15 4.08 11.51
N VAL A 205 11.11 4.41 10.73
CA VAL A 205 10.73 5.80 10.46
C VAL A 205 10.34 6.53 11.74
N LEU A 206 9.51 5.91 12.59
CA LEU A 206 9.06 6.47 13.87
C LEU A 206 10.24 6.78 14.81
N GLU A 207 11.23 5.89 14.88
CA GLU A 207 12.43 6.08 15.71
C GLU A 207 13.34 7.21 15.23
N THR A 208 13.25 7.60 13.96
CA THR A 208 13.98 8.77 13.44
C THR A 208 13.37 10.12 13.85
N VAL A 209 12.21 10.12 14.51
CA VAL A 209 11.58 11.34 15.03
C VAL A 209 12.28 11.75 16.32
N GLN A 210 12.87 12.94 16.32
CA GLN A 210 13.50 13.52 17.50
C GLN A 210 12.46 14.17 18.40
N GLU A 211 12.69 14.13 19.72
CA GLU A 211 11.80 14.75 20.71
C GLU A 211 11.74 16.27 20.54
N GLU A 212 12.89 16.91 20.37
CA GLU A 212 13.02 18.36 20.17
C GLU A 212 13.64 18.67 18.80
N GLY A 213 13.51 19.92 18.35
CA GLY A 213 14.10 20.39 17.09
C GLY A 213 13.19 20.29 15.86
N PRO A 214 13.74 20.54 14.66
CA PRO A 214 13.00 20.56 13.40
C PRO A 214 12.34 19.21 13.11
N LEU A 215 11.05 19.24 12.80
CA LEU A 215 10.25 18.06 12.50
C LEU A 215 9.89 18.03 11.01
N ASN A 216 10.09 16.88 10.37
CA ASN A 216 9.54 16.64 9.05
C ASN A 216 8.07 16.20 9.18
N HIS A 217 7.13 17.06 8.79
CA HIS A 217 5.69 16.77 8.83
C HIS A 217 5.28 15.57 7.96
N ASP A 218 6.04 15.23 6.91
CA ASP A 218 5.75 14.04 6.11
C ASP A 218 5.99 12.75 6.91
N LYS A 219 6.90 12.74 7.90
CA LYS A 219 7.07 11.61 8.83
C LYS A 219 5.85 11.44 9.72
N VAL A 220 5.33 12.55 10.26
CA VAL A 220 4.13 12.55 11.11
C VAL A 220 2.95 11.98 10.30
N ARG A 221 2.73 12.51 9.09
CA ARG A 221 1.65 12.07 8.22
C ARG A 221 1.76 10.61 7.83
N TYR A 222 2.97 10.14 7.51
CA TYR A 222 3.22 8.72 7.25
C TYR A 222 2.86 7.86 8.46
N CYS A 223 3.27 8.27 9.66
CA CYS A 223 2.99 7.54 10.90
C CYS A 223 1.48 7.49 11.21
N GLU A 224 0.77 8.61 11.04
CA GLU A 224 -0.69 8.68 11.19
C GLU A 224 -1.40 7.70 10.24
N ARG A 225 -1.05 7.73 8.94
CA ARG A 225 -1.66 6.84 7.94
C ARG A 225 -1.28 5.39 8.12
N PHE A 226 -0.08 5.12 8.65
CA PHE A 226 0.29 3.76 9.01
C PHE A 226 -0.54 3.22 10.18
N LEU A 227 -0.78 4.02 11.22
CA LEU A 227 -1.66 3.61 12.31
C LEU A 227 -3.10 3.41 11.85
N GLU A 228 -3.62 4.27 10.97
CA GLU A 228 -4.94 4.08 10.35
C GLU A 228 -5.05 2.71 9.66
N LEU A 229 -4.05 2.33 8.84
CA LEU A 229 -3.99 1.01 8.22
C LEU A 229 -4.01 -0.12 9.27
N VAL A 230 -3.23 0.00 10.34
CA VAL A 230 -3.17 -1.01 11.40
C VAL A 230 -4.50 -1.12 12.15
N ILE A 231 -5.16 0.01 12.42
CA ILE A 231 -6.47 0.09 13.07
C ILE A 231 -7.51 -0.63 12.20
N ASP A 232 -7.57 -0.31 10.91
CA ASP A 232 -8.54 -0.92 9.99
C ASP A 232 -8.31 -2.44 9.84
N LEU A 233 -7.06 -2.88 9.78
CA LEU A 233 -6.70 -4.30 9.81
C LEU A 233 -7.16 -5.00 11.09
N GLU A 234 -7.08 -4.35 12.25
CA GLU A 234 -7.53 -4.91 13.53
C GLU A 234 -9.04 -4.80 13.78
N ALA A 235 -9.72 -3.89 13.09
CA ALA A 235 -11.15 -3.67 13.24
C ALA A 235 -11.98 -4.78 12.59
N LEU A 236 -11.46 -5.43 11.54
CA LEU A 236 -12.17 -6.47 10.79
C LEU A 236 -11.63 -7.88 11.09
N LEU A 237 -12.53 -8.82 11.41
CA LEU A 237 -12.14 -10.20 11.75
C LEU A 237 -11.29 -10.91 10.67
N PRO A 238 -11.59 -10.80 9.35
CA PRO A 238 -10.82 -11.49 8.32
C PRO A 238 -9.35 -11.08 8.25
N THR A 239 -9.04 -9.82 8.54
CA THR A 239 -7.68 -9.26 8.56
C THR A 239 -7.02 -9.45 9.92
N ARG A 240 -7.75 -9.18 11.02
CA ARG A 240 -7.26 -9.26 12.40
C ARG A 240 -6.78 -10.66 12.79
N ARG A 241 -7.50 -11.69 12.37
CA ARG A 241 -7.42 -13.07 12.92
C ARG A 241 -5.99 -13.60 13.08
N PHE A 242 -5.13 -13.36 12.09
CA PHE A 242 -3.73 -13.80 12.12
C PHE A 242 -2.75 -12.62 12.25
N PHE A 243 -3.14 -11.44 11.76
CA PHE A 243 -2.33 -10.23 11.84
C PHE A 243 -2.09 -9.78 13.28
N ASN A 244 -3.11 -9.84 14.14
CA ASN A 244 -3.03 -9.41 15.55
C ASN A 244 -1.84 -10.04 16.28
N THR A 245 -1.60 -11.33 16.08
CA THR A 245 -0.46 -12.04 16.68
C THR A 245 0.89 -11.53 16.17
N VAL A 246 0.99 -11.21 14.87
CA VAL A 246 2.22 -10.68 14.28
C VAL A 246 2.49 -9.26 14.76
N MET A 247 1.46 -8.44 14.87
CA MET A 247 1.58 -7.08 15.39
C MET A 247 2.03 -7.06 16.86
N ASP A 248 1.50 -7.97 17.68
CA ASP A 248 1.91 -8.15 19.08
C ASP A 248 3.38 -8.61 19.20
N ASP A 249 3.83 -9.53 18.33
CA ASP A 249 5.22 -10.01 18.26
C ASP A 249 6.20 -8.89 17.84
N CYS A 250 5.73 -7.87 17.10
CA CYS A 250 6.50 -6.67 16.77
C CYS A 250 6.52 -5.63 17.90
N HIS A 251 5.76 -5.83 18.98
CA HIS A 251 5.58 -4.86 20.07
C HIS A 251 5.12 -3.47 19.58
N LEU A 252 4.36 -3.43 18.48
CA LEU A 252 4.06 -2.19 17.75
C LEU A 252 3.46 -1.11 18.67
N VAL A 253 2.44 -1.47 19.45
CA VAL A 253 1.74 -0.54 20.36
C VAL A 253 2.69 0.05 21.40
N VAL A 254 3.52 -0.78 22.03
CA VAL A 254 4.50 -0.34 23.04
C VAL A 254 5.52 0.60 22.41
N ARG A 255 5.98 0.29 21.20
CA ARG A 255 6.94 1.13 20.46
C ARG A 255 6.34 2.48 20.08
N CYS A 256 5.05 2.52 19.71
CA CYS A 256 4.32 3.77 19.51
C CYS A 256 4.19 4.58 20.80
N GLN A 257 3.79 3.94 21.91
CA GLN A 257 3.62 4.59 23.22
C GLN A 257 4.90 5.20 23.79
N LEU A 258 6.06 4.58 23.50
CA LEU A 258 7.37 5.07 23.94
C LEU A 258 8.01 6.04 22.93
N SER A 259 7.37 6.30 21.79
CA SER A 259 7.96 7.11 20.73
C SER A 259 8.04 8.59 21.12
N ASN A 260 9.07 9.27 20.58
CA ASN A 260 9.22 10.71 20.77
C ASN A 260 8.08 11.51 20.10
N LEU A 261 7.42 10.95 19.08
CA LEU A 261 6.31 11.61 18.42
C LEU A 261 5.16 11.93 19.39
N LEU A 262 4.85 11.05 20.34
CA LEU A 262 3.80 11.30 21.35
C LEU A 262 4.15 12.39 22.36
N LYS A 263 5.44 12.69 22.54
CA LYS A 263 5.89 13.77 23.42
C LYS A 263 5.76 15.14 22.76
N ARG A 264 5.43 15.17 21.47
CA ARG A 264 5.35 16.38 20.65
C ARG A 264 3.90 16.80 20.41
N PRO A 265 3.60 18.12 20.35
CA PRO A 265 2.26 18.60 20.02
C PRO A 265 1.83 18.20 18.60
N GLU A 266 2.78 18.09 17.66
CA GLU A 266 2.51 17.63 16.29
C GLU A 266 2.07 16.16 16.24
N GLY A 267 2.37 15.35 17.27
CA GLY A 267 1.94 13.95 17.38
C GLY A 267 0.57 13.76 18.03
N SER A 268 -0.19 14.83 18.24
CA SER A 268 -1.51 14.76 18.90
C SER A 268 -2.48 13.80 18.21
N LEU A 269 -2.60 13.84 16.88
CA LEU A 269 -3.45 12.90 16.13
C LEU A 269 -2.91 11.47 16.17
N PHE A 270 -1.59 11.29 16.16
CA PHE A 270 -0.96 9.98 16.30
C PHE A 270 -1.23 9.34 17.69
N GLY A 271 -1.46 10.15 18.72
CA GLY A 271 -1.78 9.69 20.07
C GLY A 271 -3.26 9.48 20.40
N GLN A 272 -4.17 9.85 19.50
CA GLN A 272 -5.62 9.65 19.64
C GLN A 272 -6.01 8.21 19.28
#